data_AF-A0AAV8DG94-F1
#
_entry.id   AF-A0AAV8DG94-F1
#
_cell.length_a   1.000
_cell.length_b   1.000
_cell.length_c   1.000
_cell.angle_alpha   90.00
_cell.angle_beta   90.00
_cell.angle_gamma   90.00
#
_symmetry.space_group_name_H-M   'P 1'
#
loop_
_entity.id
_entity.type
_entity.pdbx_description
1 polymer ?
#
loop_
_entity_poly.entity_id
_entity_poly.type
_entity_poly.pdbx_seq_one_letter_code
_entity_poly.pdbx_strand_id
1 'polypeptide(L)'
;MILTGSSAKGDAISPLAGRLIVVAGAGGAAKAVAYGAKEKGARVVVANLPIGLMELIERAVRLANSIGGQALRLSDLATFHPEEGMILANATALGMYPNVDGTPIPKEALRFYNLVFDAVYAPRATRLLRKAQESGVSIVSGVEMFIRQAFSQFQHFTGINAPESFMRETVMKYT
;
A
#
# COMPACT_ATOMS: atom_id res chain seq x y z
N MET A 1 26.23 8.19 -3.52
CA MET A 1 26.10 9.64 -3.69
C MET A 1 24.97 10.10 -2.80
N ILE A 2 25.32 10.69 -1.65
CA ILE A 2 24.40 11.10 -0.58
C ILE A 2 23.77 12.43 -1.02
N LEU A 3 22.44 12.52 -1.07
CA LEU A 3 21.74 13.80 -1.27
C LEU A 3 21.35 14.36 0.10
N THR A 4 22.21 15.24 0.60
CA THR A 4 21.90 16.20 1.67
C THR A 4 21.06 17.35 1.12
N GLY A 5 20.06 17.80 1.88
CA GLY A 5 19.72 19.22 1.97
C GLY A 5 18.61 19.79 1.08
N SER A 6 17.51 20.16 1.75
CA SER A 6 16.73 21.40 1.64
C SER A 6 16.09 21.84 0.31
N SER A 7 14.75 21.95 0.39
CA SER A 7 13.90 23.00 -0.21
C SER A 7 14.11 23.40 -1.67
N ALA A 8 13.52 22.59 -2.56
CA ALA A 8 12.86 23.06 -3.76
C ALA A 8 11.75 22.07 -4.15
N LYS A 9 10.57 22.14 -3.52
CA LYS A 9 9.39 21.47 -4.08
C LYS A 9 8.85 22.39 -5.18
N GLY A 10 9.51 22.34 -6.34
CA GLY A 10 8.84 22.74 -7.58
C GLY A 10 7.60 21.87 -7.79
N ASP A 11 6.66 22.38 -8.59
CA ASP A 11 5.42 21.73 -9.02
C ASP A 11 5.66 20.47 -9.88
N ALA A 12 6.54 19.58 -9.43
CA ALA A 12 6.75 18.28 -10.04
C ALA A 12 5.48 17.46 -9.81
N ILE A 13 4.76 17.22 -10.90
CA ILE A 13 3.62 16.32 -10.93
C ILE A 13 4.03 15.00 -10.29
N SER A 14 3.25 14.53 -9.31
CA SER A 14 3.56 13.28 -8.62
C SER A 14 3.66 12.12 -9.61
N PRO A 15 4.60 11.17 -9.44
CA PRO A 15 4.62 9.93 -10.22
C PRO A 15 3.32 9.10 -10.11
N LEU A 16 2.49 9.37 -9.09
CA LEU A 16 1.20 8.73 -8.89
C LEU A 16 0.04 9.44 -9.61
N ALA A 17 0.25 10.65 -10.12
CA ALA A 17 -0.81 11.42 -10.77
C ALA A 17 -1.37 10.65 -11.98
N GLY A 18 -2.70 10.51 -12.03
CA GLY A 18 -3.41 9.78 -13.08
C GLY A 18 -3.32 8.24 -13.00
N ARG A 19 -2.40 7.68 -12.21
CA ARG A 19 -2.27 6.22 -12.02
C ARG A 19 -3.47 5.66 -11.28
N LEU A 20 -3.86 4.43 -11.62
CA LEU A 20 -4.86 3.67 -10.87
C LEU A 20 -4.20 2.89 -9.73
N ILE A 21 -4.57 3.24 -8.50
CA ILE A 21 -4.19 2.52 -7.29
C ILE A 21 -5.38 1.69 -6.80
N VAL A 22 -5.19 0.38 -6.74
CA VAL A 22 -6.13 -0.57 -6.14
C VAL A 22 -5.70 -0.82 -4.70
N VAL A 23 -6.52 -0.37 -3.75
CA VAL A 23 -6.30 -0.56 -2.32
C VAL A 23 -7.13 -1.75 -1.84
N ALA A 24 -6.47 -2.84 -1.47
CA ALA A 24 -7.13 -3.99 -0.86
C ALA A 24 -7.22 -3.77 0.67
N GLY A 25 -8.45 -3.68 1.18
CA GLY A 25 -8.78 -3.40 2.57
C GLY A 25 -9.51 -2.06 2.74
N ALA A 26 -10.17 -1.89 3.89
CA ALA A 26 -10.86 -0.65 4.25
C ALA A 26 -10.59 -0.22 5.72
N GLY A 27 -9.48 -0.72 6.30
CA GLY A 27 -9.03 -0.38 7.66
C GLY A 27 -8.19 0.90 7.73
N GLY A 28 -7.53 1.15 8.86
CA GLY A 28 -6.72 2.36 9.08
C GLY A 28 -5.60 2.55 8.06
N ALA A 29 -4.83 1.49 7.78
CA ALA A 29 -3.78 1.53 6.75
C ALA A 29 -4.34 1.83 5.35
N ALA A 30 -5.48 1.21 5.00
CA ALA A 30 -6.15 1.46 3.73
C ALA A 30 -6.60 2.93 3.60
N LYS A 31 -7.12 3.53 4.68
CA LYS A 31 -7.44 4.95 4.70
C LYS A 31 -6.21 5.81 4.42
N ALA A 32 -5.11 5.58 5.16
CA ALA A 32 -3.88 6.34 4.98
C ALA A 32 -3.36 6.26 3.52
N VAL A 33 -3.34 5.06 2.93
CA VAL A 33 -2.94 4.86 1.54
C VAL A 33 -3.90 5.55 0.57
N ALA A 34 -5.21 5.38 0.73
CA ALA A 34 -6.21 5.94 -0.17
C ALA A 34 -6.21 7.49 -0.17
N TYR A 35 -6.17 8.10 1.01
CA TYR A 35 -6.07 9.56 1.14
C TYR A 35 -4.76 10.09 0.57
N GLY A 36 -3.62 9.48 0.92
CA GLY A 36 -2.32 9.88 0.39
C GLY A 36 -2.25 9.75 -1.14
N ALA A 37 -2.75 8.65 -1.69
CA ALA A 37 -2.84 8.43 -3.14
C ALA A 37 -3.69 9.50 -3.83
N LYS A 38 -4.87 9.80 -3.28
CA LYS A 38 -5.77 10.83 -3.82
C LYS A 38 -5.14 12.22 -3.78
N GLU A 39 -4.48 12.58 -2.68
CA GLU A 39 -3.75 13.85 -2.53
C GLU A 39 -2.63 13.99 -3.59
N LYS A 40 -2.04 12.88 -4.01
CA LYS A 40 -1.05 12.83 -5.10
C LYS A 40 -1.64 12.73 -6.51
N GLY A 41 -2.96 12.86 -6.65
CA GLY A 41 -3.65 12.89 -7.95
C GLY A 41 -3.91 11.51 -8.57
N ALA A 42 -3.78 10.43 -7.81
CA ALA A 42 -4.12 9.09 -8.29
C ALA A 42 -5.65 8.89 -8.38
N ARG A 43 -6.06 7.98 -9.27
CA ARG A 43 -7.39 7.35 -9.22
C ARG A 43 -7.31 6.18 -8.24
N VAL A 44 -8.33 6.03 -7.40
CA VAL A 44 -8.30 5.02 -6.33
C VAL A 44 -9.53 4.14 -6.40
N VAL A 45 -9.29 2.84 -6.34
CA VAL A 45 -10.30 1.79 -6.16
C VAL A 45 -10.06 1.13 -4.81
N VAL A 46 -11.10 0.94 -4.02
CA VAL A 46 -11.04 0.29 -2.71
C VAL A 46 -11.77 -1.04 -2.77
N ALA A 47 -11.06 -2.14 -2.55
CA ALA A 47 -11.63 -3.49 -2.56
C ALA A 47 -11.55 -4.12 -1.17
N ASN A 48 -12.61 -4.75 -0.66
CA ASN A 48 -12.60 -5.30 0.70
C ASN A 48 -13.27 -6.68 0.80
N LEU A 49 -12.84 -7.50 1.77
CA LEU A 49 -13.46 -8.79 2.08
C LEU A 49 -14.82 -8.60 2.76
N PRO A 50 -15.81 -9.47 2.52
CA PRO A 50 -16.95 -9.61 3.41
C PRO A 50 -16.52 -10.35 4.69
N ILE A 51 -16.86 -9.81 5.86
CA ILE A 51 -16.66 -10.48 7.17
C ILE A 51 -17.97 -10.36 7.95
N GLY A 52 -18.66 -11.48 8.19
CA GLY A 52 -19.87 -11.56 9.01
C GLY A 52 -21.17 -11.10 8.33
N LEU A 53 -22.20 -10.84 9.15
CA LEU A 53 -23.58 -10.50 8.77
C LEU A 53 -23.79 -9.04 8.28
N MET A 54 -22.77 -8.17 8.34
CA MET A 54 -22.82 -6.81 7.78
C MET A 54 -22.27 -6.81 6.35
N GLU A 55 -22.99 -6.18 5.40
CA GLU A 55 -22.54 -5.97 4.03
C GLU A 55 -21.35 -5.00 3.97
N LEU A 56 -20.15 -5.53 4.17
CA LEU A 56 -18.86 -4.82 4.30
C LEU A 56 -18.37 -4.10 3.03
N ILE A 57 -19.15 -4.19 1.94
CA ILE A 57 -19.09 -3.24 0.83
C ILE A 57 -19.21 -1.82 1.38
N GLU A 58 -20.01 -1.58 2.43
CA GLU A 58 -20.18 -0.26 3.02
C GLU A 58 -18.88 0.40 3.49
N ARG A 59 -17.92 -0.34 4.07
CA ARG A 59 -16.65 0.27 4.51
C ARG A 59 -15.81 0.71 3.32
N ALA A 60 -15.75 -0.13 2.28
CA ALA A 60 -15.08 0.20 1.04
C ALA A 60 -15.79 1.37 0.34
N VAL A 61 -17.13 1.36 0.26
CA VAL A 61 -17.95 2.45 -0.30
C VAL A 61 -17.76 3.74 0.47
N ARG A 62 -17.80 3.73 1.81
CA ARG A 62 -17.55 4.93 2.62
C ARG A 62 -16.17 5.51 2.36
N LEU A 63 -15.13 4.67 2.34
CA LEU A 63 -13.77 5.14 2.05
C LEU A 63 -13.66 5.66 0.61
N ALA A 64 -14.17 4.91 -0.37
CA ALA A 64 -14.17 5.32 -1.78
C ALA A 64 -14.89 6.65 -1.98
N ASN A 65 -16.08 6.83 -1.39
CA ASN A 65 -16.85 8.07 -1.48
C ASN A 65 -16.09 9.26 -0.88
N SER A 66 -15.40 9.07 0.25
CA SER A 66 -14.64 10.17 0.89
C SER A 66 -13.47 10.69 0.05
N ILE A 67 -13.03 9.94 -0.96
CA ILE A 67 -11.92 10.31 -1.84
C ILE A 67 -12.34 10.40 -3.32
N GLY A 68 -13.64 10.28 -3.61
CA GLY A 68 -14.18 10.28 -4.98
C GLY A 68 -13.64 9.13 -5.84
N GLY A 69 -13.54 7.93 -5.26
CA GLY A 69 -13.08 6.70 -5.89
C GLY A 69 -14.20 5.68 -6.07
N GLN A 70 -13.84 4.46 -6.43
CA GLN A 70 -14.78 3.34 -6.61
C GLN A 70 -14.55 2.26 -5.55
N ALA A 71 -15.63 1.57 -5.17
CA ALA A 71 -15.56 0.41 -4.28
C ALA A 71 -15.85 -0.90 -5.03
N LEU A 72 -15.16 -1.97 -4.66
CA LEU A 72 -15.35 -3.32 -5.21
C LEU A 72 -15.36 -4.37 -4.09
N ARG A 73 -15.82 -5.59 -4.38
CA ARG A 73 -15.54 -6.74 -3.53
C ARG A 73 -14.11 -7.21 -3.79
N LEU A 74 -13.43 -7.73 -2.76
CA LEU A 74 -12.07 -8.25 -2.95
C LEU A 74 -12.03 -9.41 -3.96
N SER A 75 -13.09 -10.22 -4.03
CA SER A 75 -13.25 -11.29 -5.02
C SER A 75 -13.19 -10.81 -6.47
N ASP A 76 -13.61 -9.57 -6.72
CA ASP A 76 -13.72 -9.01 -8.07
C ASP A 76 -12.35 -8.62 -8.61
N LEU A 77 -11.32 -8.51 -7.75
CA LEU A 77 -9.97 -8.18 -8.17
C LEU A 77 -9.30 -9.23 -9.07
N ALA A 78 -9.85 -10.46 -9.11
CA ALA A 78 -9.36 -11.49 -10.02
C ALA A 78 -9.59 -11.12 -11.50
N THR A 79 -10.64 -10.35 -11.79
CA THR A 79 -11.05 -9.96 -13.15
C THR A 79 -11.08 -8.44 -13.36
N PHE A 80 -10.86 -7.66 -12.31
CA PHE A 80 -10.77 -6.21 -12.39
C PHE A 80 -9.38 -5.77 -12.88
N HIS A 81 -9.27 -5.55 -14.18
CA HIS A 81 -8.07 -5.01 -14.83
C HIS A 81 -8.49 -4.06 -15.98
N PRO A 82 -9.06 -2.89 -15.66
CA PRO A 82 -9.56 -1.95 -16.67
C PRO A 82 -8.43 -1.31 -17.51
N GLU A 83 -7.19 -1.38 -17.02
CA GLU A 83 -5.98 -0.89 -17.69
C GLU A 83 -4.76 -1.70 -17.23
N GLU A 84 -3.72 -1.71 -18.06
CA GLU A 84 -2.36 -2.08 -17.65
C GLU A 84 -1.76 -0.93 -16.82
N GLY A 85 -0.67 -1.15 -16.08
CA GLY A 85 -0.02 -0.03 -15.42
C GLY A 85 -0.38 0.18 -13.96
N MET A 86 -1.25 -0.66 -13.40
CA MET A 86 -1.88 -0.43 -12.09
C MET A 86 -0.90 -0.60 -10.93
N ILE A 87 -1.28 -0.06 -9.78
CA ILE A 87 -0.55 -0.24 -8.52
C ILE A 87 -1.47 -0.95 -7.53
N LEU A 88 -1.02 -2.07 -6.98
CA LEU A 88 -1.72 -2.76 -5.91
C LEU A 88 -1.15 -2.30 -4.57
N ALA A 89 -2.02 -1.92 -3.64
CA ALA A 89 -1.67 -1.69 -2.25
C ALA A 89 -2.48 -2.66 -1.36
N ASN A 90 -1.84 -3.73 -0.89
CA ASN A 90 -2.44 -4.60 0.12
C ASN A 90 -2.38 -3.93 1.48
N ALA A 91 -3.54 -3.57 2.01
CA ALA A 91 -3.74 -3.05 3.36
C ALA A 91 -4.71 -3.96 4.16
N THR A 92 -4.80 -5.24 3.77
CA THR A 92 -5.46 -6.31 4.53
C THR A 92 -4.46 -7.02 5.45
N ALA A 93 -4.96 -7.95 6.27
CA ALA A 93 -4.11 -8.85 7.07
C ALA A 93 -3.73 -10.15 6.32
N LEU A 94 -4.11 -10.31 5.05
CA LEU A 94 -3.80 -11.51 4.28
C LEU A 94 -2.28 -11.62 4.06
N GLY A 95 -1.72 -12.77 4.40
CA GLY A 95 -0.28 -13.02 4.30
C GLY A 95 0.52 -12.65 5.55
N MET A 96 -0.14 -12.12 6.58
CA MET A 96 0.48 -11.82 7.88
C MET A 96 0.57 -13.06 8.77
N TYR A 97 1.64 -13.18 9.56
CA TYR A 97 1.78 -14.23 10.58
C TYR A 97 0.56 -14.23 11.54
N PRO A 98 0.00 -15.41 11.90
CA PRO A 98 0.45 -16.76 11.54
C PRO A 98 -0.05 -17.27 10.17
N ASN A 99 -1.01 -16.59 9.55
CA ASN A 99 -1.68 -17.04 8.31
C ASN A 99 -0.98 -16.48 7.06
N VAL A 100 0.21 -16.98 6.77
CA VAL A 100 1.12 -16.42 5.75
C VAL A 100 0.78 -16.77 4.30
N ASP A 101 -0.17 -17.70 4.07
CA ASP A 101 -0.51 -18.18 2.72
C ASP A 101 -1.55 -17.34 1.99
N GLY A 102 -2.17 -16.38 2.67
CA GLY A 102 -3.19 -15.50 2.10
C GLY A 102 -2.62 -14.53 1.06
N THR A 103 -3.43 -14.19 0.07
CA THR A 103 -3.17 -13.13 -0.92
C THR A 103 -4.50 -12.49 -1.34
N PRO A 104 -4.54 -11.15 -1.55
CA PRO A 104 -5.77 -10.48 -1.97
C PRO A 104 -6.16 -10.76 -3.41
N ILE A 105 -5.21 -11.16 -4.27
CA ILE A 105 -5.43 -11.43 -5.70
C ILE A 105 -4.70 -12.71 -6.16
N PRO A 106 -5.18 -13.37 -7.24
CA PRO A 106 -4.48 -14.49 -7.87
C PRO A 106 -3.19 -14.03 -8.59
N LYS A 107 -2.27 -14.96 -8.87
CA LYS A 107 -0.96 -14.63 -9.46
C LYS A 107 -1.12 -14.07 -10.88
N GLU A 108 -2.09 -14.59 -11.61
CA GLU A 108 -2.38 -14.29 -13.00
C GLU A 108 -2.80 -12.82 -13.18
N ALA A 109 -3.48 -12.26 -12.18
CA ALA A 109 -3.88 -10.85 -12.17
C ALA A 109 -2.70 -9.89 -11.96
N LEU A 110 -1.57 -10.36 -11.38
CA LEU A 110 -0.41 -9.51 -11.09
C LEU A 110 0.24 -8.93 -12.35
N ARG A 111 0.09 -9.58 -13.51
CA ARG A 111 0.66 -9.09 -14.78
C ARG A 111 0.14 -7.72 -15.21
N PHE A 112 -1.04 -7.32 -14.72
CA PHE A 112 -1.66 -6.02 -15.00
C PHE A 112 -1.16 -4.89 -14.07
N TYR A 113 -0.27 -5.23 -13.13
CA TYR A 113 0.29 -4.31 -12.15
C TYR A 113 1.77 -4.08 -12.40
N ASN A 114 2.23 -2.87 -12.13
CA ASN A 114 3.63 -2.46 -12.31
C ASN A 114 4.35 -2.37 -10.96
N LEU A 115 3.56 -2.19 -9.90
CA LEU A 115 4.00 -2.06 -8.54
C LEU A 115 3.02 -2.76 -7.60
N VAL A 116 3.54 -3.55 -6.67
CA VAL A 116 2.81 -4.11 -5.56
C VAL A 116 3.42 -3.63 -4.25
N PHE A 117 2.65 -2.85 -3.50
CA PHE A 117 2.92 -2.54 -2.11
C PHE A 117 2.12 -3.46 -1.20
N ASP A 118 2.76 -3.99 -0.17
CA ASP A 118 2.08 -4.80 0.86
C ASP A 118 2.37 -4.21 2.23
N ALA A 119 1.34 -3.72 2.93
CA ALA A 119 1.48 -3.13 4.27
C ALA A 119 1.85 -4.17 5.34
N VAL A 120 1.70 -5.46 5.05
CA VAL A 120 2.19 -6.53 5.92
C VAL A 120 3.72 -6.48 5.96
N TYR A 121 4.27 -6.39 7.17
CA TYR A 121 5.72 -6.35 7.41
C TYR A 121 6.27 -7.63 8.08
N ALA A 122 5.39 -8.50 8.59
CA ALA A 122 5.75 -9.76 9.25
C ALA A 122 4.90 -10.92 8.69
N PRO A 123 5.47 -11.79 7.83
CA PRO A 123 6.87 -11.82 7.37
C PRO A 123 7.21 -10.69 6.40
N ARG A 124 8.50 -10.31 6.29
CA ARG A 124 8.96 -9.25 5.37
C ARG A 124 8.65 -9.54 3.90
N ALA A 125 8.77 -10.81 3.51
CA ALA A 125 8.52 -11.31 2.16
C ALA A 125 7.24 -12.15 2.15
N THR A 126 6.09 -11.47 2.04
CA THR A 126 4.78 -12.15 1.98
C THR A 126 4.65 -12.98 0.70
N ARG A 127 3.67 -13.90 0.69
CA ARG A 127 3.33 -14.65 -0.52
C ARG A 127 2.95 -13.74 -1.69
N LEU A 128 2.28 -12.62 -1.41
CA LEU A 128 1.93 -11.63 -2.42
C LEU A 128 3.19 -11.02 -3.05
N LEU A 129 4.14 -10.54 -2.25
CA LEU A 129 5.37 -9.92 -2.75
C LEU A 129 6.22 -10.92 -3.53
N ARG A 130 6.32 -12.18 -3.07
CA ARG A 130 7.02 -13.24 -3.82
C ARG A 130 6.39 -13.49 -5.19
N LYS A 131 5.06 -13.66 -5.26
CA LYS A 131 4.34 -13.85 -6.52
C LYS A 131 4.46 -12.65 -7.46
N ALA A 132 4.47 -11.44 -6.92
CA ALA A 132 4.66 -10.20 -7.69
C ALA A 132 6.05 -10.18 -8.32
N GLN A 133 7.09 -10.47 -7.54
CA GLN A 133 8.46 -10.54 -8.04
C GLN A 133 8.65 -11.64 -9.10
N GLU A 134 8.07 -12.83 -8.89
CA GLU A 134 8.06 -13.92 -9.88
C GLU A 134 7.34 -13.54 -11.19
N SER A 135 6.46 -12.54 -11.14
CA SER A 135 5.71 -12.03 -12.29
C SER A 135 6.38 -10.80 -12.93
N GLY A 136 7.59 -10.44 -12.49
CA GLY A 136 8.33 -9.27 -13.00
C GLY A 136 7.80 -7.92 -12.48
N VAL A 137 6.94 -7.92 -11.47
CA VAL A 137 6.32 -6.71 -10.92
C VAL A 137 7.24 -6.12 -9.85
N SER A 138 7.38 -4.79 -9.83
CA SER A 138 8.16 -4.12 -8.77
C SER A 138 7.43 -4.26 -7.43
N ILE A 139 8.19 -4.41 -6.34
CA ILE A 139 7.62 -4.63 -5.01
C ILE A 139 8.06 -3.58 -3.99
N VAL A 140 7.19 -3.27 -3.04
CA VAL A 140 7.49 -2.45 -1.85
C VAL A 140 6.96 -3.18 -0.62
N SER A 141 7.87 -3.51 0.29
CA SER A 141 7.53 -4.17 1.56
C SER A 141 6.95 -3.17 2.58
N GLY A 142 6.06 -3.65 3.44
CA GLY A 142 5.43 -2.88 4.52
C GLY A 142 6.43 -2.37 5.54
N VAL A 143 7.62 -2.98 5.61
CA VAL A 143 8.76 -2.49 6.40
C VAL A 143 9.10 -1.04 6.04
N GLU A 144 8.99 -0.66 4.76
CA GLU A 144 9.29 0.70 4.33
C GLU A 144 8.27 1.71 4.88
N MET A 145 6.98 1.35 4.89
CA MET A 145 5.94 2.17 5.52
C MET A 145 6.17 2.27 7.03
N PHE A 146 6.48 1.15 7.69
CA PHE A 146 6.75 1.08 9.13
C PHE A 146 7.92 1.99 9.56
N ILE A 147 9.00 2.01 8.77
CA ILE A 147 10.18 2.84 9.05
C ILE A 147 9.87 4.32 8.79
N ARG A 148 9.27 4.67 7.65
CA ARG A 148 9.01 6.06 7.28
C ARG A 148 8.03 6.77 8.20
N GLN A 149 7.00 6.06 8.68
CA GLN A 149 6.10 6.63 9.67
C GLN A 149 6.82 6.89 11.00
N ALA A 150 7.75 6.00 11.40
CA ALA A 150 8.52 6.17 12.62
C ALA A 150 9.46 7.39 12.54
N PHE A 151 10.07 7.65 11.38
CA PHE A 151 10.86 8.86 11.16
C PHE A 151 10.02 10.11 11.37
N SER A 152 8.84 10.12 10.74
CA SER A 152 7.90 11.24 10.85
C SER A 152 7.46 11.45 12.30
N GLN A 153 7.09 10.38 13.00
CA GLN A 153 6.67 10.44 14.41
C GLN A 153 7.79 10.95 15.32
N PHE A 154 9.02 10.45 15.16
CA PHE A 154 10.18 10.90 15.93
C PHE A 154 10.40 12.40 15.77
N GLN A 155 10.34 12.90 14.54
CA GLN A 155 10.50 14.32 14.27
C GLN A 155 9.38 15.16 14.88
N HIS A 156 8.12 14.71 14.78
CA HIS A 156 6.99 15.43 15.39
C HIS A 156 7.07 15.47 16.91
N PHE A 157 7.55 14.40 17.56
CA PHE A 157 7.61 14.34 19.03
C PHE A 157 8.81 15.08 19.61
N THR A 158 9.95 15.05 18.92
CA THR A 158 11.21 15.59 19.46
C THR A 158 11.57 16.96 18.89
N GLY A 159 11.01 17.34 17.74
CA GLY A 159 11.42 18.50 16.97
C GLY A 159 12.78 18.34 16.26
N ILE A 160 13.42 17.17 16.35
CA ILE A 160 14.75 16.89 15.78
C ILE A 160 14.60 15.92 14.61
N ASN A 161 15.49 16.04 13.61
CA ASN A 161 15.53 15.08 12.49
C ASN A 161 15.77 13.64 13.01
N ALA A 162 15.02 12.70 12.46
CA ALA A 162 15.17 11.29 12.81
C ALA A 162 16.57 10.78 12.41
N PRO A 163 17.24 9.98 13.25
CA PRO A 163 18.47 9.29 12.88
C PRO A 163 18.13 8.11 11.95
N GLU A 164 17.81 8.42 10.69
CA GLU A 164 17.18 7.48 9.75
C GLU A 164 17.96 6.17 9.56
N SER A 165 19.28 6.25 9.39
CA SER A 165 20.12 5.05 9.21
C SER A 165 20.05 4.12 10.42
N PHE A 166 20.22 4.67 11.63
CA PHE A 166 20.17 3.89 12.88
C PHE A 166 18.80 3.24 13.09
N MET A 167 17.73 3.99 12.88
CA MET A 167 16.36 3.47 13.00
C MET A 167 16.08 2.37 11.96
N ARG A 168 16.51 2.56 10.71
CA ARG A 168 16.37 1.55 9.66
C ARG A 168 17.15 0.27 9.99
N GLU A 169 18.42 0.39 10.36
CA GLU A 169 19.25 -0.76 10.76
C GLU A 169 18.64 -1.53 11.92
N THR A 170 18.11 -0.81 12.92
CA THR A 170 17.43 -1.42 14.07
C THR A 170 16.22 -2.24 13.64
N VAL A 171 15.32 -1.69 12.82
CA VAL A 171 14.15 -2.44 12.35
C VAL A 171 14.57 -3.65 11.51
N MET A 172 15.55 -3.49 10.63
CA MET A 172 16.06 -4.56 9.76
C MET A 172 16.81 -5.67 10.52
N LYS A 173 17.18 -5.44 11.78
CA LYS A 173 17.76 -6.48 12.65
C LYS A 173 16.71 -7.37 13.31
N TYR A 174 15.52 -6.85 13.61
CA TYR A 174 14.51 -7.52 14.43
C TYR A 174 13.22 -7.94 13.70
N THR A 175 13.07 -7.55 12.44
CA THR A 175 11.93 -8.00 11.60
C THR A 175 12.22 -9.29 10.84
#